data_AF-A0AAD7PYJ4-F1
#
_entry.id   AF-A0AAD7PYJ4-F1
#
_cell.length_a   1.000
_cell.length_b   1.000
_cell.length_c   1.000
_cell.angle_alpha   90.00
_cell.angle_beta   90.00
_cell.angle_gamma   90.00
#
_symmetry.space_group_name_H-M   'P 1'
#
loop_
_entity.id
_entity.type
_entity.pdbx_description
1 polymer ?
#
loop_
_entity_poly.entity_id
_entity_poly.type
_entity_poly.pdbx_seq_one_letter_code
_entity_poly.pdbx_strand_id
1 'polypeptide(L)'
;MSSTKADVSDKKFPPADIDGELNPGKQKSFEVDPISTKVETTKEIKKEEAEATRKKNEREKKGAMQTLKSAIMVSGIVVALAGAVFAITKKLREKSG
;
A
#
# COMPACT_ATOMS: atom_id res chain seq x y z
N MET A 1 -47.00 -52.62 -23.38
CA MET A 1 -46.75 -51.17 -23.18
C MET A 1 -45.57 -51.03 -22.24
N SER A 2 -44.42 -50.61 -22.78
CA SER A 2 -43.23 -50.23 -22.00
C SER A 2 -43.39 -48.77 -21.56
N SER A 3 -43.22 -48.48 -20.27
CA SER A 3 -42.93 -47.13 -19.78
C SER A 3 -42.08 -47.17 -18.50
N THR A 4 -40.78 -47.01 -18.73
CA THR A 4 -39.81 -46.14 -18.02
C THR A 4 -39.82 -46.08 -16.49
N LYS A 5 -38.79 -46.72 -15.93
CA LYS A 5 -38.20 -46.53 -14.60
C LYS A 5 -37.85 -45.05 -14.39
N ALA A 6 -38.58 -44.37 -13.52
CA ALA A 6 -38.21 -43.05 -13.05
C ALA A 6 -37.07 -43.20 -12.04
N ASP A 7 -35.89 -42.71 -12.41
CA ASP A 7 -34.77 -42.48 -11.51
C ASP A 7 -35.17 -41.32 -10.59
N VAL A 8 -35.82 -41.65 -9.48
CA VAL A 8 -36.07 -40.69 -8.39
C VAL A 8 -34.77 -40.63 -7.60
N SER A 9 -33.82 -39.85 -8.10
CA SER A 9 -32.65 -39.48 -7.32
C SER A 9 -33.16 -38.74 -6.08
N ASP A 10 -33.11 -39.42 -4.94
CA ASP A 10 -33.53 -38.98 -3.62
C ASP A 10 -32.96 -37.59 -3.30
N LYS A 11 -33.75 -36.53 -3.56
CA LYS A 11 -33.47 -35.17 -3.08
C LYS A 11 -33.81 -35.09 -1.59
N LYS A 12 -33.14 -35.89 -0.76
CA LYS A 12 -33.24 -35.78 0.70
C LYS A 12 -32.22 -34.75 1.15
N PHE A 13 -32.67 -33.76 1.94
CA PHE A 13 -31.74 -32.85 2.60
C PHE A 13 -30.74 -33.66 3.43
N PRO A 14 -29.44 -33.30 3.41
CA PRO A 14 -28.45 -33.98 4.21
C PRO A 14 -28.88 -33.93 5.68
N PRO A 15 -28.73 -35.04 6.43
CA PRO A 15 -29.03 -35.04 7.85
C PRO A 15 -28.18 -33.98 8.55
N ALA A 16 -28.80 -33.22 9.46
CA ALA A 16 -28.07 -32.26 10.28
C ALA A 16 -27.03 -33.01 11.14
N ASP A 17 -25.79 -32.54 11.14
CA ASP A 17 -24.73 -33.09 11.98
C ASP A 17 -24.85 -32.50 13.39
N ILE A 18 -25.77 -33.08 14.15
CA ILE A 18 -26.12 -32.64 15.51
C ILE A 18 -24.90 -32.70 16.44
N ASP A 19 -24.04 -33.71 16.27
CA ASP A 19 -22.84 -33.93 17.09
C ASP A 19 -21.74 -32.91 16.78
N GLY A 20 -21.55 -32.59 15.50
CA GLY A 20 -20.63 -31.54 15.07
C GLY A 20 -21.11 -30.14 15.45
N GLU A 21 -22.42 -29.88 15.38
CA GLU A 21 -23.03 -28.59 15.80
C GLU A 21 -22.97 -28.38 17.32
N LEU A 22 -23.22 -29.43 18.12
CA LEU A 22 -23.11 -29.39 19.58
C LEU A 22 -21.67 -29.22 20.06
N ASN A 23 -20.69 -29.59 19.24
CA ASN A 23 -19.27 -29.57 19.58
C ASN A 23 -18.46 -28.83 18.50
N PRO A 24 -18.52 -27.49 18.45
CA PRO A 24 -17.85 -26.71 17.41
C PRO A 24 -16.32 -26.92 17.36
N GLY A 25 -15.69 -27.38 18.45
CA GLY A 25 -14.27 -27.73 18.48
C GLY A 25 -13.89 -29.05 17.78
N LYS A 26 -14.86 -29.88 17.40
CA LYS A 26 -14.65 -31.14 16.66
C LYS A 26 -14.71 -30.95 15.15
N GLN A 27 -15.44 -29.93 14.67
CA GLN A 27 -15.52 -29.54 13.26
C GLN A 27 -14.32 -28.66 12.88
N LYS A 28 -13.21 -29.28 12.50
CA LYS A 28 -11.96 -28.57 12.13
C LYS A 28 -11.87 -28.23 10.64
N SER A 29 -12.78 -28.74 9.81
CA SER A 29 -12.76 -28.60 8.36
C SER A 29 -14.12 -28.12 7.87
N PHE A 30 -14.31 -26.81 7.85
CA PHE A 30 -15.35 -26.21 7.03
C PHE A 30 -14.86 -26.25 5.58
N GLU A 31 -15.62 -26.88 4.69
CA GLU A 31 -15.37 -26.84 3.26
C GLU A 31 -15.72 -25.42 2.76
N VAL A 32 -14.79 -24.48 2.96
CA VAL A 32 -14.88 -23.14 2.38
C VAL A 32 -14.63 -23.26 0.89
N ASP A 33 -15.57 -22.72 0.11
CA ASP A 33 -15.46 -22.66 -1.35
C ASP A 33 -14.08 -22.10 -1.75
N PRO A 34 -13.27 -22.83 -2.54
CA PRO A 34 -11.95 -22.40 -3.00
C PRO A 34 -11.93 -21.00 -3.62
N ILE A 35 -13.05 -20.56 -4.20
CA ILE A 35 -13.20 -19.25 -4.81
C ILE A 35 -13.11 -18.12 -3.76
N SER A 36 -13.62 -18.35 -2.54
CA SER A 36 -13.62 -17.34 -1.47
C SER A 36 -12.20 -17.08 -0.96
N THR A 37 -11.42 -18.14 -0.74
CA THR A 37 -10.00 -18.06 -0.33
C THR A 37 -9.17 -17.27 -1.34
N LYS A 38 -9.40 -17.48 -2.64
CA LYS A 38 -8.67 -16.80 -3.71
C LYS A 38 -8.96 -15.29 -3.75
N VAL A 39 -10.19 -14.89 -3.40
CA VAL A 39 -10.59 -13.47 -3.36
C VAL A 39 -10.01 -12.78 -2.13
N GLU A 40 -9.97 -13.46 -0.98
CA GLU A 40 -9.36 -12.94 0.24
C GLU A 40 -7.86 -12.73 0.08
N THR A 41 -7.12 -13.74 -0.40
CA THR A 41 -5.68 -13.61 -0.67
C THR A 41 -5.39 -12.51 -1.70
N THR A 42 -6.22 -12.38 -2.74
CA THR A 42 -6.05 -11.32 -3.74
C THR A 42 -6.29 -9.92 -3.16
N LYS A 43 -7.24 -9.77 -2.22
CA LYS A 43 -7.50 -8.50 -1.55
C LYS A 43 -6.36 -8.12 -0.61
N GLU A 44 -5.79 -9.08 0.10
CA GLU A 44 -4.65 -8.86 1.00
C GLU A 44 -3.40 -8.42 0.24
N ILE A 45 -3.06 -9.12 -0.84
CA ILE A 45 -1.92 -8.77 -1.70
C ILE A 45 -2.08 -7.35 -2.28
N LYS A 46 -3.28 -7.01 -2.77
CA LYS A 46 -3.57 -5.67 -3.31
C LYS A 46 -3.49 -4.57 -2.25
N LYS A 47 -3.91 -4.86 -1.01
CA LYS A 47 -3.82 -3.90 0.10
C LYS A 47 -2.37 -3.66 0.49
N GLU A 48 -1.56 -4.71 0.59
CA GLU A 48 -0.14 -4.62 0.92
C GLU A 48 0.63 -3.83 -0.15
N GLU A 49 0.35 -4.10 -1.43
CA GLU A 49 0.96 -3.36 -2.55
C GLU A 49 0.57 -1.87 -2.56
N ALA A 50 -0.71 -1.56 -2.25
CA ALA A 50 -1.21 -0.20 -2.15
C ALA A 50 -0.59 0.57 -0.95
N GLU A 51 -0.38 -0.09 0.19
CA GLU A 51 0.30 0.52 1.33
C GLU A 51 1.80 0.74 1.07
N ALA A 52 2.45 -0.21 0.40
CA ALA A 52 3.87 -0.09 0.04
C ALA A 52 4.10 1.07 -0.94
N THR A 53 3.24 1.22 -1.95
CA THR A 53 3.31 2.35 -2.90
C THR A 53 3.00 3.69 -2.25
N ARG A 54 2.03 3.75 -1.32
CA ARG A 54 1.75 4.97 -0.54
C ARG A 54 2.95 5.39 0.32
N LYS A 55 3.56 4.43 1.02
CA LYS A 55 4.74 4.68 1.87
C LYS A 55 5.96 5.14 1.05
N LYS A 56 6.17 4.59 -0.15
CA LYS A 56 7.24 5.05 -1.07
C LYS A 56 7.01 6.50 -1.51
N ASN A 57 5.82 6.80 -2.04
CA ASN A 57 5.45 8.14 -2.49
C ASN A 57 5.57 9.20 -1.38
N GLU A 58 5.21 8.87 -0.14
CA GLU A 58 5.32 9.81 0.97
C GLU A 58 6.79 10.10 1.35
N ARG A 59 7.66 9.08 1.33
CA ARG A 59 9.10 9.24 1.57
C ARG A 59 9.76 10.08 0.48
N GLU A 60 9.40 9.84 -0.79
CA GLU A 60 9.91 10.58 -1.94
C GLU A 60 9.50 12.06 -1.88
N LYS A 61 8.23 12.35 -1.58
CA LYS A 61 7.75 13.73 -1.39
C LYS A 61 8.47 14.45 -0.25
N LYS A 62 8.67 13.77 0.88
CA LYS A 62 9.41 14.31 2.03
C LYS A 62 10.87 14.60 1.68
N GLY A 63 11.52 13.69 0.95
CA GLY A 63 12.90 13.88 0.46
C GLY A 63 13.01 15.07 -0.49
N ALA A 64 12.13 15.16 -1.48
CA ALA A 64 12.13 16.26 -2.45
C ALA A 64 11.94 17.64 -1.78
N MET A 65 11.03 17.73 -0.80
CA MET A 65 10.83 18.97 -0.04
C MET A 65 12.03 19.35 0.83
N GLN A 66 12.71 18.37 1.44
CA GLN A 66 13.93 18.62 2.21
C GLN A 66 15.08 19.08 1.30
N THR A 67 15.25 18.46 0.13
CA THR A 67 16.25 18.87 -0.85
C THR A 67 16.00 20.28 -1.34
N LEU A 68 14.74 20.65 -1.64
CA LEU A 68 14.40 22.02 -2.04
C LEU A 68 14.71 23.04 -0.94
N LYS A 69 14.32 22.76 0.32
CA LYS A 69 14.63 23.65 1.45
C LYS A 69 16.14 23.82 1.63
N SER A 70 16.91 22.74 1.54
CA SER A 70 18.37 22.78 1.62
C SER A 70 18.99 23.57 0.47
N ALA A 71 18.51 23.37 -0.76
CA ALA A 71 19.01 24.08 -1.93
C ALA A 71 18.79 25.60 -1.83
N ILE A 72 17.61 26.04 -1.38
CA ILE A 72 17.32 27.46 -1.16
C ILE A 72 18.28 28.04 -0.11
N MET A 73 18.48 27.34 1.01
CA MET A 73 19.37 27.80 2.09
C MET A 73 20.83 27.94 1.63
N VAL A 74 21.34 26.93 0.91
CA VAL A 74 22.69 26.96 0.33
C VAL A 74 22.83 28.08 -0.71
N SER A 75 21.81 28.26 -1.56
CA SER A 75 21.82 29.33 -2.57
C SER A 75 21.89 30.72 -1.94
N GLY A 76 21.18 30.95 -0.83
CA GLY A 76 21.22 32.20 -0.10
C GLY A 76 22.61 32.53 0.47
N ILE A 77 23.30 31.53 1.03
CA ILE A 77 24.65 31.71 1.59
C ILE A 77 25.64 32.13 0.50
N VAL A 78 25.60 31.47 -0.67
CA VAL A 78 26.50 31.78 -1.79
C VAL A 78 26.29 33.20 -2.29
N VAL A 79 25.04 33.64 -2.47
CA VAL A 79 24.72 35.00 -2.91
C VAL A 79 25.19 36.04 -1.88
N ALA A 80 25.00 35.78 -0.58
CA ALA A 80 25.45 36.68 0.49
C ALA A 80 26.98 36.82 0.52
N LEU A 81 27.71 35.71 0.39
CA LEU A 81 29.19 35.73 0.33
C LEU A 81 29.70 36.49 -0.89
N ALA A 82 29.13 36.23 -2.07
CA ALA A 82 29.46 36.96 -3.30
C ALA A 82 29.17 38.45 -3.17
N GLY A 83 28.01 38.82 -2.59
CA GLY A 83 27.65 40.21 -2.31
C GLY A 83 28.60 40.90 -1.34
N ALA A 84 29.03 40.21 -0.28
CA ALA A 84 29.98 40.76 0.69
C ALA A 84 31.36 41.04 0.06
N VAL A 85 31.90 40.07 -0.69
CA VAL A 85 33.17 40.25 -1.41
C VAL A 85 33.04 41.37 -2.46
N PHE A 86 31.94 41.40 -3.21
CA PHE A 86 31.68 42.44 -4.21
C PHE A 86 31.56 43.84 -3.60
N ALA A 87 30.93 43.97 -2.42
CA ALA A 87 30.82 45.24 -1.73
C ALA A 87 32.20 45.76 -1.26
N ILE A 88 33.04 44.86 -0.74
CA ILE A 88 34.40 45.21 -0.31
C ILE A 88 35.25 45.64 -1.51
N THR A 89 35.25 44.86 -2.60
CA THR A 89 36.05 45.18 -3.79
C THR A 89 35.57 46.45 -4.50
N LYS A 90 34.24 46.68 -4.58
CA LYS A 90 33.68 47.93 -5.10
C LYS A 90 34.13 49.15 -4.27
N LYS A 91 34.06 49.04 -2.94
CA LYS A 91 34.45 50.14 -2.03
C LYS A 91 35.95 50.47 -2.07
N LEU A 92 36.79 49.48 -2.38
CA LEU A 92 38.23 49.70 -2.60
C LEU A 92 38.54 50.32 -3.97
N ARG A 93 37.79 49.94 -5.01
CA ARG A 93 37.95 50.48 -6.38
C ARG A 93 37.58 51.96 -6.47
N GLU A 94 36.55 52.39 -5.75
CA GLU A 94 36.10 53.80 -5.72
C GLU A 94 37.02 54.71 -4.91
N LYS A 95 37.91 54.16 -4.07
CA LYS A 95 38.84 54.96 -3.24
C LYS A 95 40.28 54.96 -3.75
N SER A 96 40.58 54.15 -4.75
CA SER A 96 41.94 53.97 -5.31
C SER A 96 42.08 54.43 -6.77
N GLY A 97 40.99 54.92 -7.38
CA GLY A 97 40.98 55.59 -8.69
C GLY A 97 40.44 57.00 -8.53
#